data_AF-A0A3R7MYS0-F1
#
_entry.id   AF-A0A3R7MYS0-F1
#
_cell.length_a   1.000
_cell.length_b   1.000
_cell.length_c   1.000
_cell.angle_alpha   90.00
_cell.angle_beta   90.00
_cell.angle_gamma   90.00
#
_symmetry.space_group_name_H-M   'P 1'
#
loop_
_entity.id
_entity.type
_entity.pdbx_description
1 polymer ?
#
loop_
_entity_poly.entity_id
_entity_poly.type
_entity_poly.pdbx_seq_one_letter_code
_entity_poly.pdbx_strand_id
1 'polypeptide(L)'
;RSDLSGKLESKLTVETLLVTGAKASHVHTVHTMHQSCNKQKASLLKIDDVGDVLAECPEKFAQSLQLFCKGLGVLTSLPLSGVERQRTFSGSSTDEENARRQRTMSMEEYDTPNLRRFSFSSSPQTAAN
;
A
#
# COMPACT_ATOMS: atom_id res chain seq x y z
N ARG A 1 24.94 5.34 -30.97
CA ARG A 1 24.20 5.01 -29.71
C ARG A 1 25.12 5.33 -28.55
N SER A 2 24.77 6.30 -27.71
CA SER A 2 25.50 6.63 -26.48
C SER A 2 25.09 5.66 -25.38
N ASP A 3 26.04 4.91 -24.82
CA ASP A 3 25.78 4.04 -23.68
C ASP A 3 25.62 4.90 -22.40
N LEU A 4 24.52 4.69 -21.70
CA LEU A 4 24.15 5.41 -20.48
C LEU A 4 24.34 4.54 -19.24
N SER A 5 24.55 3.23 -19.37
CA SER A 5 24.60 2.26 -18.27
C SER A 5 25.56 2.68 -17.14
N GLY A 6 26.78 3.11 -17.48
CA GLY A 6 27.76 3.60 -16.49
C GLY A 6 27.40 4.91 -15.80
N LYS A 7 26.41 5.64 -16.32
CA LYS A 7 25.89 6.87 -15.70
C LYS A 7 24.67 6.60 -14.82
N LEU A 8 23.99 5.47 -14.97
CA LEU A 8 22.75 5.18 -14.24
C LEU A 8 23.02 5.12 -12.73
N GLU A 9 24.05 4.40 -12.30
CA GLU A 9 24.39 4.30 -10.86
C GLU A 9 24.70 5.66 -10.21
N SER A 10 25.42 6.54 -10.92
CA SER A 10 25.85 7.84 -10.37
C SER A 10 24.82 8.96 -10.54
N LYS A 11 23.93 8.87 -11.54
CA LYS A 11 22.96 9.93 -11.86
C LYS A 11 21.53 9.64 -11.38
N LEU A 12 21.13 8.39 -11.19
CA LEU A 12 19.84 8.05 -10.57
C LEU A 12 19.96 8.12 -9.05
N THR A 13 19.81 9.34 -8.52
CA THR A 13 19.78 9.59 -7.07
C THR A 13 18.42 9.30 -6.43
N VAL A 14 17.37 9.24 -7.25
CA VAL A 14 15.98 9.01 -6.86
C VAL A 14 15.64 7.53 -6.77
N GLU A 15 14.64 7.20 -5.95
CA GLU A 15 14.06 5.85 -5.94
C GLU A 15 13.37 5.56 -7.26
N THR A 16 13.61 4.37 -7.80
CA THR A 16 13.26 4.04 -9.18
C THR A 16 12.58 2.68 -9.23
N LEU A 17 11.42 2.62 -9.88
CA LEU A 17 10.73 1.38 -10.18
C LEU A 17 10.84 1.10 -11.69
N LEU A 18 11.60 0.06 -12.06
CA LEU A 18 11.68 -0.42 -13.44
C LEU A 18 10.57 -1.45 -13.65
N VAL A 19 9.85 -1.36 -14.76
CA VAL A 19 8.66 -2.16 -15.04
C VAL A 19 8.80 -2.83 -16.39
N THR A 20 8.50 -4.13 -16.47
CA THR A 20 8.51 -4.85 -17.74
C THR A 20 7.61 -6.09 -17.71
N GLY A 21 7.03 -6.45 -18.85
CA GLY A 21 6.28 -7.70 -19.02
C GLY A 21 7.21 -8.83 -19.46
N ALA A 22 6.96 -10.08 -19.04
CA ALA A 22 7.82 -11.21 -19.37
C ALA A 22 7.92 -11.51 -20.87
N LYS A 23 6.91 -11.13 -21.66
CA LYS A 23 6.89 -11.26 -23.13
C LYS A 23 7.29 -9.97 -23.86
N ALA A 24 7.71 -8.94 -23.13
CA ALA A 24 8.12 -7.67 -23.72
C ALA A 24 9.44 -7.81 -24.50
N SER A 25 9.54 -7.16 -25.66
CA SER A 25 10.76 -7.17 -26.49
C SER A 25 11.98 -6.54 -25.81
N HIS A 26 11.76 -5.70 -24.80
CA HIS A 26 12.78 -4.95 -24.07
C HIS A 26 13.16 -5.57 -22.71
N VAL A 27 12.66 -6.78 -22.39
CA VAL A 27 12.90 -7.43 -21.08
C VAL A 27 14.39 -7.53 -20.74
N HIS A 28 15.21 -7.93 -21.73
CA HIS A 28 16.63 -8.11 -21.51
C HIS A 28 17.33 -6.78 -21.22
N THR A 29 16.96 -5.73 -21.96
CA THR A 29 17.50 -4.38 -21.77
C THR A 29 17.16 -3.84 -20.38
N VAL A 30 15.93 -4.03 -19.90
CA VAL A 30 15.51 -3.58 -18.56
C VAL A 30 16.23 -4.36 -17.46
N HIS A 31 16.45 -5.66 -17.64
CA HIS A 31 17.24 -6.46 -16.71
C HIS A 31 18.70 -5.97 -16.61
N THR A 32 19.34 -5.68 -17.75
CA THR A 32 20.69 -5.12 -17.79
C THR A 32 20.73 -3.72 -17.16
N MET A 33 19.71 -2.90 -17.43
CA MET A 33 19.55 -1.57 -16.84
C MET A 33 19.47 -1.64 -15.32
N HIS A 34 18.65 -2.54 -14.78
CA HIS A 34 18.52 -2.78 -13.34
C HIS A 34 19.85 -3.24 -12.70
N GLN A 35 20.63 -4.07 -13.40
CA GLN A 35 21.96 -4.47 -12.91
C GLN A 35 22.95 -3.32 -12.85
N SER A 36 22.85 -2.36 -13.77
CA SER A 36 23.66 -1.12 -13.77
C SER A 36 23.15 -0.01 -12.85
N CYS A 37 22.00 -0.21 -12.19
CA CYS A 37 21.43 0.73 -11.23
C CYS A 37 21.87 0.40 -9.79
N ASN A 38 21.73 1.39 -8.90
CA ASN A 38 21.90 1.16 -7.47
C ASN A 38 20.79 0.25 -6.92
N LYS A 39 21.15 -0.97 -6.52
CA LYS A 39 20.24 -2.01 -6.02
C LYS A 39 19.48 -1.63 -4.73
N GLN A 40 19.94 -0.63 -3.99
CA GLN A 40 19.24 -0.16 -2.79
C GLN A 40 18.07 0.77 -3.11
N LYS A 41 18.11 1.45 -4.27
CA LYS A 41 17.11 2.45 -4.67
C LYS A 41 16.28 2.03 -5.88
N ALA A 42 16.75 1.05 -6.64
CA ALA A 42 16.07 0.52 -7.80
C ALA A 42 15.32 -0.77 -7.43
N SER A 43 14.05 -0.83 -7.80
CA SER A 43 13.21 -2.02 -7.74
C SER A 43 12.80 -2.44 -9.15
N LEU A 44 12.69 -3.74 -9.40
CA LEU A 44 12.26 -4.30 -10.69
C LEU A 44 10.92 -5.03 -10.53
N LEU A 45 9.90 -4.55 -11.23
CA LEU A 45 8.60 -5.21 -11.38
C LEU A 45 8.55 -5.94 -12.73
N LYS A 46 8.61 -7.26 -12.66
CA LYS A 46 8.40 -8.14 -13.82
C LYS A 46 7.05 -8.84 -13.69
N ILE A 47 6.18 -8.67 -14.68
CA ILE A 47 4.85 -9.30 -14.70
C ILE A 47 4.86 -10.44 -15.71
N ASP A 48 4.49 -11.63 -15.27
CA ASP A 48 4.47 -12.82 -16.12
C ASP A 48 3.34 -12.78 -17.15
N ASP A 49 3.57 -13.49 -18.26
CA ASP A 49 2.63 -13.68 -19.37
C ASP A 49 2.18 -12.43 -20.14
N VAL A 50 2.76 -11.26 -19.86
CA VAL A 50 2.35 -9.98 -20.43
C VAL A 50 3.41 -9.40 -21.36
N GLY A 51 2.98 -8.82 -22.49
CA GLY A 51 3.83 -8.02 -23.38
C GLY A 51 3.86 -6.56 -22.95
N ASP A 52 2.70 -5.90 -22.97
CA ASP A 52 2.53 -4.52 -22.49
C ASP A 52 1.75 -4.51 -21.15
N VAL A 53 2.46 -4.13 -20.09
CA VAL A 53 1.93 -4.08 -18.72
C VAL A 53 0.75 -3.13 -18.59
N LEU A 54 0.80 -1.96 -19.26
CA LEU A 54 -0.23 -0.94 -19.09
C LEU A 54 -1.52 -1.31 -19.83
N ALA A 55 -1.40 -2.00 -20.97
CA ALA A 55 -2.54 -2.43 -21.77
C ALA A 55 -3.19 -3.70 -21.20
N GLU A 56 -2.38 -4.70 -20.80
CA GLU A 56 -2.89 -6.03 -20.46
C GLU A 56 -3.17 -6.21 -18.95
N CYS A 57 -2.38 -5.56 -18.08
CA CYS A 57 -2.46 -5.75 -16.63
C CYS A 57 -2.35 -4.43 -15.83
N PRO A 58 -3.21 -3.43 -16.12
CA PRO A 58 -3.17 -2.14 -15.42
C PRO A 58 -3.44 -2.27 -13.92
N GLU A 59 -4.29 -3.23 -13.51
CA GLU A 59 -4.64 -3.43 -12.09
C GLU A 59 -3.44 -3.86 -11.24
N LYS A 60 -2.68 -4.87 -11.70
CA LYS A 60 -1.48 -5.36 -11.01
C LYS A 60 -0.39 -4.29 -10.97
N PHE A 61 -0.26 -3.51 -12.05
CA PHE A 61 0.66 -2.39 -12.10
C PHE A 61 0.27 -1.29 -11.11
N ALA A 62 -1.00 -0.89 -11.07
CA ALA A 62 -1.49 0.14 -10.15
C ALA A 62 -1.29 -0.24 -8.68
N GLN A 63 -1.55 -1.50 -8.31
CA GLN A 63 -1.28 -2.01 -6.97
C GLN A 63 0.20 -1.94 -6.60
N SER A 64 1.09 -2.34 -7.53
CA SER A 64 2.53 -2.30 -7.33
C SER A 64 3.06 -0.87 -7.22
N LEU A 65 2.55 0.04 -8.05
CA LEU A 65 2.86 1.47 -7.99
C LEU A 65 2.39 2.08 -6.66
N GLN A 66 1.20 1.72 -6.19
CA GLN A 66 0.69 2.18 -4.91
C GLN A 66 1.56 1.69 -3.75
N LEU A 67 2.04 0.44 -3.80
CA LEU A 67 3.00 -0.10 -2.82
C LEU A 67 4.32 0.67 -2.84
N PHE A 68 4.84 0.98 -4.03
CA PHE A 68 6.06 1.76 -4.19
C PHE A 68 5.91 3.16 -3.59
N CYS A 69 4.83 3.88 -3.89
CA CYS A 69 4.55 5.18 -3.29
C CYS A 69 4.44 5.10 -1.75
N LYS A 70 3.80 4.06 -1.22
CA LYS A 70 3.72 3.84 0.23
C LYS A 70 5.09 3.58 0.86
N GLY A 71 5.95 2.83 0.17
CA GLY A 71 7.34 2.60 0.60
C GLY A 71 8.14 3.90 0.71
N LEU A 72 7.85 4.87 -0.16
CA LEU A 72 8.41 6.23 -0.13
C LEU A 72 7.86 7.12 1.00
N GLY A 73 6.84 6.65 1.74
CA GLY A 73 6.11 7.46 2.71
C GLY A 73 5.04 8.37 2.09
N VAL A 74 4.72 8.20 0.80
CA VAL A 74 3.69 8.95 0.09
C VAL A 74 2.41 8.10 -0.01
N LEU A 75 1.22 8.70 -0.02
CA LEU A 75 -0.06 7.98 -0.16
C LEU A 75 -0.31 6.90 0.92
N THR A 76 0.29 7.04 2.11
CA THR A 76 0.19 6.06 3.21
C THR A 76 -1.24 5.86 3.70
N SER A 77 -2.09 6.89 3.61
CA SER A 77 -3.51 6.87 4.00
C SER A 77 -4.44 6.20 2.99
N LEU A 78 -4.02 5.99 1.73
CA LEU A 78 -4.90 5.39 0.73
C LEU A 78 -5.10 3.88 0.99
N PRO A 79 -6.33 3.35 0.92
CA PRO A 79 -6.56 1.91 0.97
C PRO A 79 -5.92 1.24 -0.24
N LEU A 80 -5.31 0.07 -0.05
CA LEU A 80 -4.74 -0.71 -1.15
C LEU A 80 -5.86 -1.18 -2.07
N SER A 81 -5.73 -0.91 -3.37
CA SER A 81 -6.69 -1.37 -4.37
C SER A 81 -6.72 -2.91 -4.39
N GLY A 82 -7.89 -3.52 -4.28
CA GLY A 82 -8.06 -4.98 -4.28
C GLY A 82 -7.75 -5.69 -2.95
N VAL A 83 -7.27 -4.98 -1.92
CA VAL A 83 -7.16 -5.53 -0.56
C VAL A 83 -8.33 -5.02 0.26
N GLU A 84 -9.44 -5.77 0.22
CA GLU A 84 -10.53 -5.53 1.14
C GLU A 84 -10.03 -5.89 2.54
N ARG A 85 -9.64 -4.86 3.30
CA ARG A 85 -9.32 -5.04 4.72
C ARG A 85 -10.59 -5.50 5.40
N GLN A 86 -10.75 -6.82 5.52
CA GLN A 86 -11.63 -7.41 6.52
C GLN A 86 -11.09 -6.91 7.85
N ARG A 87 -11.65 -5.78 8.32
CA ARG A 87 -11.39 -5.27 9.65
C ARG A 87 -11.73 -6.44 10.56
N THR A 88 -10.75 -6.96 11.29
CA THR A 88 -11.00 -7.91 12.37
C THR A 88 -11.89 -7.18 13.36
N PHE A 89 -13.20 -7.35 13.20
CA PHE A 89 -14.23 -6.88 14.11
C PHE A 89 -14.10 -7.73 15.38
N SER A 90 -13.11 -7.42 16.20
CA SER A 90 -13.11 -7.81 17.61
C SER A 90 -13.96 -6.79 18.36
N GLY A 91 -15.26 -6.80 18.05
CA GLY A 91 -16.26 -5.91 18.60
C GLY A 91 -17.53 -6.71 18.84
N SER A 92 -17.49 -7.52 19.91
CA SER A 92 -18.66 -8.18 20.48
C SER A 92 -19.72 -7.15 20.86
N SER A 93 -20.82 -7.10 20.12
CA SER A 93 -22.19 -7.05 20.65
C SER A 93 -23.16 -6.84 19.49
N THR A 94 -24.03 -7.82 19.31
CA THR A 94 -25.32 -7.75 18.64
C THR A 94 -26.03 -6.42 18.91
N ASP A 95 -26.16 -5.59 17.88
CA ASP A 95 -27.45 -5.04 17.51
C ASP A 95 -27.40 -4.61 16.05
N GLU A 96 -28.26 -5.23 15.27
CA GLU A 96 -28.49 -4.90 13.86
C GLU A 96 -29.19 -3.55 13.75
N GLU A 97 -29.19 -2.95 12.54
CA GLU A 97 -30.03 -1.82 12.12
C GLU A 97 -29.40 -0.41 12.01
N ASN A 98 -28.12 -0.15 12.36
CA ASN A 98 -27.51 1.10 11.89
C ASN A 98 -25.98 1.08 11.81
N ALA A 99 -25.44 0.29 10.89
CA ALA A 99 -24.05 0.42 10.43
C ALA A 99 -23.86 1.74 9.64
N ARG A 100 -24.04 2.87 10.32
CA ARG A 100 -23.66 4.19 9.82
C ARG A 100 -22.17 4.12 9.53
N ARG A 101 -21.82 4.34 8.26
CA ARG A 101 -20.45 4.52 7.74
C ARG A 101 -19.61 5.27 8.78
N GLN A 102 -18.86 4.54 9.60
CA GLN A 102 -18.02 5.15 10.62
C GLN A 102 -16.89 5.87 9.87
N ARG A 103 -16.91 7.20 9.97
CA ARG A 103 -15.90 8.09 9.42
C ARG A 103 -14.53 7.65 9.94
N THR A 104 -13.52 7.65 9.07
CA THR A 104 -12.14 7.44 9.49
C THR A 104 -11.75 8.60 10.40
N MET A 105 -11.36 8.30 11.64
CA MET A 105 -10.95 9.34 12.59
C MET A 105 -9.67 10.03 12.09
N SER A 106 -9.60 11.36 12.20
CA SER A 106 -8.41 12.13 11.84
C SER A 106 -7.26 11.86 12.82
N MET A 107 -6.03 12.23 12.44
CA MET A 107 -4.86 12.03 13.32
C MET A 107 -4.96 12.88 14.59
N GLU A 108 -5.56 14.07 14.50
CA GLU A 108 -5.87 14.95 15.64
C GLU A 108 -6.93 14.33 16.57
N GLU A 109 -7.87 13.55 16.01
CA GLU A 109 -8.90 12.87 16.79
C GLU A 109 -8.35 11.65 17.58
N TYR A 110 -7.24 11.06 17.14
CA TYR A 110 -6.56 9.99 17.91
C TYR A 110 -5.84 10.53 19.14
N ASP A 111 -5.30 11.74 19.06
CA ASP A 111 -4.58 12.38 20.16
C ASP A 111 -5.51 12.91 21.26
N THR A 112 -6.82 12.96 21.00
CA THR A 112 -7.81 13.41 21.98
C THR A 112 -8.19 12.26 22.93
N PRO A 113 -7.90 12.34 24.24
CA PRO A 113 -8.23 11.25 25.16
C PRO A 113 -9.75 11.10 25.32
N ASN A 114 -10.28 9.92 25.00
CA ASN A 114 -11.71 9.64 25.11
C ASN A 114 -12.07 9.19 26.54
N LEU A 115 -12.44 10.16 27.39
CA LEU A 115 -12.77 9.93 28.81
C LEU A 115 -13.91 8.90 29.01
N ARG A 116 -14.83 8.74 28.06
CA ARG A 116 -15.94 7.77 28.17
C ARG A 116 -15.50 6.32 28.02
N ARG A 117 -14.36 6.06 27.38
CA ARG A 117 -13.81 4.69 27.27
C ARG A 117 -13.25 4.20 28.60
N PHE A 118 -12.90 5.11 29.51
CA PHE A 118 -12.31 4.80 30.81
C PHE A 118 -13.32 4.87 31.97
N SER A 119 -14.60 5.16 31.71
CA SER A 119 -15.61 5.09 32.77
C SER A 119 -15.97 3.62 33.04
N PHE A 120 -15.28 3.01 34.00
CA PHE A 120 -15.76 1.81 34.68
C PHE A 120 -16.99 2.22 35.51
N SER A 121 -18.21 2.03 34.99
CA SER A 121 -19.39 2.04 35.85
C SER A 121 -19.44 0.72 36.59
N SER A 122 -19.10 0.70 37.88
CA SER A 122 -19.51 -0.37 38.78
C SER A 122 -21.04 -0.36 38.85
N SER A 123 -21.69 -1.37 38.25
CA SER A 123 -23.13 -1.54 38.42
C SER A 123 -23.41 -2.04 39.85
N PRO A 124 -24.26 -1.37 40.64
CA PRO A 124 -24.76 -1.95 41.88
C PRO A 124 -25.75 -3.07 41.53
N GLN A 125 -25.50 -4.28 42.06
CA GLN A 125 -26.47 -5.37 42.05
C GLN A 125 -27.69 -4.97 42.88
N THR A 126 -28.81 -4.65 42.23
CA THR A 126 -30.11 -4.52 42.89
C THR A 126 -30.64 -5.91 43.21
N ALA A 127 -30.51 -6.34 44.47
CA ALA A 127 -31.16 -7.53 44.99
C ALA A 127 -32.67 -7.27 45.11
N ALA A 128 -33.47 -8.10 44.45
CA ALA A 128 -34.92 -8.14 44.59
C ALA A 128 -35.31 -8.76 45.94
N ASN A 129 -36.33 -8.18 46.57
CA ASN A 129 -37.26 -8.86 47.48
C ASN A 129 -38.65 -8.29 47.25
#